data_AF-A0A831LYH8-F1
#
_entry.id   AF-A0A831LYH8-F1
#
_cell.length_a   1.000
_cell.length_b   1.000
_cell.length_c   1.000
_cell.angle_alpha   90.00
_cell.angle_beta   90.00
_cell.angle_gamma   90.00
#
_symmetry.space_group_name_H-M   'P 1'
#
loop_
_entity.id
_entity.type
_entity.pdbx_description
1 polymer ?
#
loop_
_entity_poly.entity_id
_entity_poly.type
_entity_poly.pdbx_seq_one_letter_code
_entity_poly.pdbx_strand_id
1 'polypeptide(L)'
;ALVLAIHNFPEGIATFMTALNDPTLGIAIAIAVGIHNIPEGIAVSVPIYYATGNRKKAFCLSFLSGLAEPVGAILAYLVLMPFLTAQNSEIIIASTMAAVAGIMVFISLDELLPSAEEYGEHHWAIYGLIGGMAVMAISLLMLG
;
A
#
# COMPACT_ATOMS: atom_id res chain seq x y z
N ALA A 1 -10.04 -0.77 -8.86
CA ALA A 1 -10.72 -0.56 -7.57
C ALA A 1 -10.52 -1.76 -6.64
N LEU A 2 -10.90 -2.99 -7.02
CA LEU A 2 -10.68 -4.16 -6.17
C LEU A 2 -9.19 -4.47 -5.93
N VAL A 3 -8.39 -4.55 -7.01
CA VAL A 3 -6.92 -4.72 -6.93
C VAL A 3 -6.29 -3.66 -6.00
N LEU A 4 -6.64 -2.38 -6.21
CA LEU A 4 -6.16 -1.31 -5.33
C LEU A 4 -6.64 -1.48 -3.87
N ALA A 5 -7.88 -1.91 -3.63
CA ALA A 5 -8.32 -2.18 -2.26
C ALA A 5 -7.50 -3.29 -1.59
N ILE A 6 -7.06 -4.31 -2.34
CA ILE A 6 -6.18 -5.37 -1.83
C ILE A 6 -4.76 -4.83 -1.57
N HIS A 7 -4.29 -3.86 -2.36
CA HIS A 7 -3.00 -3.18 -2.17
C HIS A 7 -2.97 -2.27 -0.93
N ASN A 8 -4.01 -1.47 -0.73
CA ASN A 8 -4.11 -0.50 0.35
C ASN A 8 -4.29 -1.20 1.72
N PHE A 9 -4.79 -2.45 1.72
CA PHE A 9 -4.98 -3.19 2.96
C PHE A 9 -3.67 -3.46 3.73
N PRO A 10 -2.62 -4.07 3.14
CA PRO A 10 -1.31 -4.19 3.77
C PRO A 10 -0.64 -2.85 4.13
N GLU A 11 -0.84 -1.79 3.34
CA GLU A 11 -0.31 -0.45 3.67
C GLU A 11 -0.86 0.10 4.98
N GLY A 12 -2.17 -0.11 5.20
CA GLY A 12 -2.83 0.22 6.47
C GLY A 12 -2.21 -0.52 7.66
N ILE A 13 -1.91 -1.82 7.48
CA ILE A 13 -1.22 -2.63 8.50
C ILE A 13 0.18 -2.06 8.76
N ALA A 14 0.99 -1.81 7.72
CA ALA A 14 2.35 -1.28 7.87
C ALA A 14 2.38 0.09 8.57
N THR A 15 1.46 0.98 8.20
CA THR A 15 1.32 2.30 8.82
C THR A 15 1.01 2.19 10.31
N PHE A 16 0.07 1.32 10.68
CA PHE A 16 -0.26 1.06 12.08
C PHE A 16 0.90 0.44 12.86
N MET A 17 1.54 -0.60 12.31
CA MET A 17 2.67 -1.27 12.96
C MET A 17 3.85 -0.32 13.20
N THR A 18 4.09 0.61 12.28
CA THR A 18 5.11 1.65 12.46
C THR A 18 4.72 2.63 13.56
N ALA A 19 3.47 3.10 13.58
CA ALA A 19 2.97 4.00 14.61
C ALA A 19 2.96 3.37 16.02
N LEU A 20 2.77 2.05 16.12
CA LEU A 20 2.89 1.32 17.38
C LEU A 20 4.33 1.31 17.92
N ASN A 21 5.33 1.22 17.04
CA ASN A 21 6.73 1.15 17.43
C ASN A 21 7.30 2.54 17.73
N ASP A 22 7.04 3.52 16.86
CA ASP A 22 7.42 4.92 17.01
C ASP A 22 6.29 5.82 16.50
N PRO A 23 5.53 6.49 17.39
CA PRO A 23 4.43 7.37 16.98
C PRO A 23 4.85 8.55 16.10
N THR A 24 6.07 9.07 16.28
CA THR A 24 6.58 10.20 15.48
C THR A 24 6.83 9.75 14.05
N LEU A 25 7.49 8.60 13.90
CA LEU A 25 7.69 7.97 12.59
C LEU A 25 6.35 7.55 11.98
N GLY A 26 5.43 7.03 12.79
CA GLY A 26 4.08 6.66 12.36
C GLY A 26 3.29 7.82 11.76
N ILE A 27 3.34 9.01 12.36
CA ILE A 27 2.72 10.22 11.80
C ILE A 27 3.38 10.59 10.46
N ALA A 28 4.71 10.55 10.39
CA ALA A 28 5.43 10.85 9.15
C ALA A 28 5.04 9.86 8.02
N ILE A 29 4.96 8.56 8.32
CA ILE A 29 4.53 7.54 7.36
C ILE A 29 3.06 7.74 6.97
N ALA A 30 2.16 7.99 7.92
CA ALA A 30 0.75 8.22 7.61
C ALA A 30 0.55 9.41 6.65
N ILE A 31 1.32 10.49 6.81
CA ILE A 31 1.33 11.62 5.87
C ILE A 31 1.90 11.19 4.51
N ALA A 32 3.02 10.46 4.49
CA ALA A 32 3.63 9.99 3.25
C ALA A 32 2.70 9.07 2.45
N VAL A 33 2.02 8.12 3.11
CA VAL A 33 1.00 7.25 2.53
C VAL A 33 -0.19 8.08 2.04
N GLY A 34 -0.68 9.04 2.82
CA GLY A 34 -1.75 9.94 2.38
C GLY A 34 -1.40 10.70 1.09
N ILE A 35 -0.15 11.10 0.90
CA ILE A 35 0.34 11.71 -0.34
C ILE A 35 0.43 10.67 -1.47
N HIS A 36 0.88 9.45 -1.18
CA HIS A 36 0.97 8.33 -2.12
C HIS A 36 -0.40 7.96 -2.72
N ASN A 37 -1.45 7.97 -1.89
CA ASN A 37 -2.80 7.56 -2.31
C ASN A 37 -3.46 8.55 -3.27
N ILE A 38 -2.97 9.79 -3.37
CA ILE A 38 -3.53 10.78 -4.30
C ILE A 38 -3.29 10.33 -5.76
N PRO A 39 -2.05 10.07 -6.21
CA PRO A 39 -1.77 9.42 -7.49
C PRO A 39 -2.56 8.14 -7.72
N GLU A 40 -2.62 7.23 -6.74
CA GLU A 40 -3.33 5.96 -6.88
C GLU A 40 -4.83 6.13 -7.08
N GLY A 41 -5.45 7.02 -6.31
CA GLY A 41 -6.86 7.34 -6.42
C GLY A 41 -7.21 7.92 -7.78
N ILE A 42 -6.32 8.74 -8.35
CA ILE A 42 -6.45 9.24 -9.73
C ILE A 42 -6.32 8.08 -10.72
N ALA A 43 -5.34 7.21 -10.55
CA ALA A 43 -5.10 6.04 -11.42
C ALA A 43 -6.30 5.07 -11.46
N VAL A 44 -7.09 4.98 -10.38
CA VAL A 44 -8.33 4.19 -10.36
C VAL A 44 -9.55 4.98 -10.85
N SER A 45 -9.68 6.24 -10.47
CA SER A 45 -10.86 7.05 -10.81
C SER A 45 -10.95 7.34 -12.32
N VAL A 46 -9.82 7.61 -12.96
CA VAL A 46 -9.78 8.04 -14.37
C VAL A 46 -10.29 6.94 -15.33
N PRO A 47 -9.78 5.68 -15.28
CA PRO A 47 -10.28 4.61 -16.14
C PRO A 47 -11.76 4.30 -15.89
N ILE A 48 -12.22 4.32 -14.63
CA ILE A 48 -13.63 4.09 -14.29
C ILE A 48 -14.52 5.18 -14.89
N TYR A 49 -14.08 6.44 -14.86
CA TYR A 49 -14.81 7.52 -15.50
C TYR A 49 -14.89 7.32 -17.01
N TYR A 50 -13.79 6.99 -17.68
CA TYR A 50 -13.80 6.73 -19.12
C TYR A 50 -14.66 5.52 -19.52
N ALA A 51 -14.71 4.49 -18.68
CA ALA A 51 -15.54 3.31 -18.92
C ALA A 51 -17.04 3.53 -18.64
N THR A 52 -17.40 4.46 -17.74
CA THR A 52 -18.78 4.58 -17.23
C THR A 52 -19.45 5.93 -17.48
N GLY A 53 -18.69 6.96 -17.84
CA GLY A 53 -19.15 8.35 -17.94
C GLY A 53 -19.57 9.00 -16.61
N ASN A 54 -19.46 8.29 -15.47
CA ASN A 54 -20.03 8.73 -14.20
C ASN A 54 -18.96 9.11 -13.18
N ARG A 55 -18.76 10.41 -12.97
CA ARG A 55 -17.79 10.97 -12.02
C ARG A 55 -18.04 10.53 -10.58
N LYS A 56 -19.31 10.46 -10.15
CA LYS A 56 -19.66 10.04 -8.78
C LYS A 56 -19.30 8.57 -8.55
N LYS A 57 -19.53 7.72 -9.55
CA LYS A 57 -19.16 6.30 -9.49
C LYS A 57 -17.64 6.12 -9.43
N ALA A 58 -16.89 6.84 -10.27
CA ALA A 58 -15.43 6.84 -10.25
C ALA A 58 -14.87 7.24 -8.87
N PHE A 59 -15.33 8.38 -8.35
CA PHE A 59 -14.93 8.85 -7.02
C PHE A 59 -15.30 7.86 -5.92
N CYS A 60 -16.54 7.36 -5.91
CA CYS A 60 -17.00 6.45 -4.86
C CYS A 60 -16.21 5.14 -4.86
N LEU A 61 -15.92 4.55 -6.02
CA LEU A 61 -15.12 3.33 -6.09
C LEU A 61 -13.67 3.53 -5.68
N SER A 62 -13.07 4.68 -6.00
CA SER A 62 -11.73 5.03 -5.53
C SER A 62 -11.68 5.33 -4.03
N PHE A 63 -12.70 5.99 -3.50
CA PHE A 63 -12.81 6.25 -2.06
C PHE A 63 -12.99 4.94 -1.29
N LEU A 64 -13.86 4.05 -1.78
CA LEU A 64 -14.09 2.74 -1.16
C LEU A 64 -12.83 1.85 -1.19
N SER A 65 -11.98 1.94 -2.23
CA SER A 65 -10.70 1.22 -2.20
C SER A 65 -9.74 1.81 -1.17
N GLY A 66 -9.67 3.14 -1.03
CA GLY A 66 -8.84 3.78 -0.01
C GLY A 66 -9.28 3.47 1.43
N LEU A 67 -10.55 3.14 1.67
CA LEU A 67 -11.00 2.66 2.99
C LEU A 67 -10.36 1.32 3.40
N ALA A 68 -9.69 0.60 2.51
CA ALA A 68 -8.97 -0.61 2.86
C ALA A 68 -7.80 -0.36 3.82
N GLU A 69 -7.14 0.80 3.76
CA GLU A 69 -6.07 1.19 4.70
C GLU A 69 -6.55 1.28 6.16
N PRO A 70 -7.55 2.12 6.51
CA PRO A 70 -8.04 2.17 7.88
C PRO A 70 -8.62 0.83 8.33
N VAL A 71 -9.22 0.06 7.42
CA VAL A 71 -9.67 -1.32 7.73
C VAL A 71 -8.48 -2.23 8.06
N GLY A 72 -7.39 -2.17 7.30
CA GLY A 72 -6.15 -2.91 7.58
C GLY A 72 -5.54 -2.53 8.92
N ALA A 73 -5.43 -1.24 9.22
CA ALA A 73 -4.94 -0.74 10.50
C ALA A 73 -5.80 -1.22 11.67
N ILE A 74 -7.13 -1.12 11.56
CA ILE A 74 -8.06 -1.55 12.61
C ILE A 74 -7.99 -3.07 12.80
N LEU A 75 -7.94 -3.85 11.73
CA LEU A 75 -7.83 -5.31 11.86
C LEU A 75 -6.50 -5.72 12.47
N ALA A 76 -5.39 -5.08 12.10
CA ALA A 76 -4.10 -5.29 12.75
C ALA A 76 -4.18 -4.98 14.25
N TYR A 77 -4.78 -3.86 14.64
CA TYR A 77 -5.00 -3.52 16.04
C TYR A 77 -5.80 -4.60 16.77
N LEU A 78 -6.97 -4.98 16.24
CA LEU A 78 -7.87 -5.93 16.91
C LEU A 78 -7.26 -7.33 17.03
N VAL A 79 -6.53 -7.78 16.01
CA VAL A 79 -5.92 -9.12 15.98
C VAL A 79 -4.64 -9.16 16.80
N LEU A 80 -3.78 -8.14 16.72
CA LEU A 80 -2.45 -8.18 17.31
C LEU A 80 -2.40 -7.67 18.75
N MET A 81 -3.26 -6.74 19.15
CA MET A 81 -3.24 -6.14 20.49
C MET A 81 -3.29 -7.19 21.63
N PRO A 82 -4.10 -8.27 21.56
CA PRO A 82 -4.09 -9.31 22.59
C PRO A 82 -2.76 -10.05 22.74
N PHE A 83 -1.92 -10.06 21.69
CA PHE A 83 -0.64 -10.76 21.66
C PHE A 83 0.55 -9.83 21.88
N LEU A 84 0.38 -8.51 21.78
CA LEU A 84 1.45 -7.53 21.97
C LEU A 84 1.76 -7.33 23.45
N THR A 85 2.75 -8.06 23.95
CA THR A 85 3.36 -7.90 25.27
C THR A 85 4.74 -7.27 25.17
N ALA A 86 5.28 -6.73 26.26
CA ALA A 86 6.60 -6.11 26.27
C ALA A 86 7.72 -7.08 25.84
N GLN A 87 7.53 -8.39 25.98
CA GLN A 87 8.53 -9.41 25.69
C GLN A 87 8.53 -9.86 24.22
N ASN A 88 7.43 -9.68 23.47
CA ASN A 88 7.26 -10.22 22.12
C ASN A 88 6.89 -9.15 21.07
N SER A 89 6.76 -7.88 21.46
CA SER A 89 6.39 -6.78 20.57
C SER A 89 7.28 -6.69 19.33
N GLU A 90 8.60 -6.74 19.51
CA GLU A 90 9.58 -6.64 18.41
C GLU A 90 9.42 -7.78 17.41
N ILE A 91 9.26 -9.02 17.88
CA ILE A 91 9.10 -10.20 17.02
C ILE A 91 7.77 -10.13 16.26
N ILE A 92 6.68 -9.71 16.91
CA ILE A 92 5.37 -9.57 16.28
C ILE A 92 5.41 -8.46 15.21
N ILE A 93 6.02 -7.32 15.52
CA ILE A 93 6.17 -6.22 14.57
C ILE A 93 7.01 -6.66 13.37
N ALA A 94 8.19 -7.26 13.60
CA ALA A 94 9.07 -7.70 12.53
C ALA A 94 8.43 -8.80 11.65
N SER A 95 7.77 -9.79 12.25
CA SER A 95 7.10 -10.85 11.50
C SER A 95 5.88 -10.34 10.71
N THR A 96 5.11 -9.40 11.28
CA THR A 96 4.01 -8.76 10.57
C THR A 96 4.52 -7.94 9.39
N MET A 97 5.57 -7.13 9.59
CA MET A 97 6.18 -6.33 8.53
C MET A 97 6.78 -7.22 7.43
N ALA A 98 7.39 -8.36 7.78
CA ALA A 98 7.87 -9.34 6.81
C ALA A 98 6.72 -9.95 5.98
N ALA A 99 5.60 -10.28 6.62
CA ALA A 99 4.40 -10.77 5.93
C ALA A 99 3.81 -9.71 4.99
N VAL A 100 3.69 -8.46 5.46
CA VAL A 100 3.24 -7.32 4.64
C VAL A 100 4.15 -7.13 3.44
N ALA A 101 5.48 -7.12 3.64
CA ALA A 101 6.44 -6.99 2.54
C ALA A 101 6.27 -8.11 1.50
N GLY A 102 6.09 -9.36 1.94
CA GLY A 102 5.83 -10.49 1.03
C GLY A 102 4.55 -10.32 0.21
N ILE A 103 3.46 -9.89 0.84
CA ILE A 103 2.18 -9.62 0.17
C ILE A 103 2.33 -8.48 -0.85
N MET A 104 3.02 -7.40 -0.49
CA MET A 104 3.20 -6.26 -1.39
C MET A 104 4.07 -6.61 -2.61
N VAL A 105 5.10 -7.45 -2.44
CA VAL A 105 5.87 -8.00 -3.56
C VAL A 105 4.99 -8.86 -4.46
N PHE A 106 4.16 -9.74 -3.88
CA PHE A 106 3.23 -10.57 -4.65
C PHE A 106 2.24 -9.72 -5.45
N ILE A 107 1.53 -8.79 -4.82
CA ILE A 107 0.57 -7.91 -5.50
C ILE A 107 1.26 -7.10 -6.61
N SER A 108 2.47 -6.61 -6.36
CA SER A 108 3.21 -5.83 -7.36
C SER A 108 3.54 -6.64 -8.62
N LEU A 109 3.93 -7.91 -8.45
CA LEU A 109 4.37 -8.76 -9.55
C LEU A 109 3.23 -9.53 -10.23
N ASP A 110 2.24 -9.99 -9.48
CA ASP A 110 1.17 -10.87 -9.99
C ASP A 110 -0.08 -10.08 -10.42
N GLU A 111 -0.30 -8.88 -9.87
CA GLU A 111 -1.47 -8.07 -10.18
C GLU A 111 -1.12 -6.75 -10.88
N LEU A 112 -0.24 -5.92 -10.27
CA LEU A 112 0.03 -4.58 -10.78
C LEU A 112 0.86 -4.59 -12.06
N LEU A 113 1.93 -5.40 -12.13
CA LEU A 113 2.77 -5.50 -13.33
C LEU A 113 1.97 -6.03 -14.55
N PRO A 114 1.22 -7.15 -14.47
CA PRO A 114 0.40 -7.61 -15.59
C PRO A 114 -0.66 -6.58 -16.01
N SER A 115 -1.28 -5.89 -15.06
CA SER A 115 -2.21 -4.80 -15.36
C SER A 115 -1.51 -3.65 -16.10
N ALA A 116 -0.31 -3.27 -15.68
CA ALA A 116 0.46 -2.22 -16.34
C ALA A 116 0.88 -2.62 -17.77
N GLU A 117 1.14 -3.90 -18.03
CA GLU A 117 1.41 -4.42 -19.37
C GLU A 117 0.14 -4.50 -20.25
N GLU A 118 -1.01 -4.86 -19.68
CA GLU A 118 -2.27 -4.96 -20.42
C GLU A 118 -2.77 -3.60 -20.90
N TYR A 119 -2.66 -2.57 -20.06
CA TYR A 119 -3.17 -1.22 -20.32
C TYR A 119 -2.10 -0.22 -20.76
N GLY A 120 -0.83 -0.61 -20.74
CA GLY A 120 0.32 0.24 -21.04
C GLY A 120 1.28 -0.37 -22.07
N GLU A 121 2.47 0.20 -22.16
CA GLU A 121 3.52 -0.28 -23.05
C GLU A 121 4.51 -1.15 -22.27
N HIS A 122 4.69 -2.40 -22.70
CA HIS A 122 5.48 -3.42 -22.01
C HIS A 122 6.84 -2.92 -21.50
N HIS A 123 7.64 -2.30 -22.38
CA HIS A 123 8.97 -1.81 -21.99
C HIS A 123 8.92 -0.69 -20.94
N TRP A 124 7.94 0.22 -21.03
CA TRP A 124 7.81 1.31 -20.07
C TRP A 124 7.37 0.81 -18.70
N ALA A 125 6.50 -0.21 -18.65
CA ALA A 125 6.11 -0.87 -17.40
C ALA A 125 7.33 -1.51 -16.71
N ILE A 126 8.16 -2.25 -17.46
CA ILE A 126 9.39 -2.87 -16.94
C ILE A 126 10.40 -1.82 -16.49
N TYR A 127 10.62 -0.76 -17.26
CA TYR A 127 11.54 0.33 -16.86
C TYR A 127 11.05 1.04 -15.59
N GLY A 128 9.74 1.27 -15.46
CA GLY A 128 9.14 1.81 -14.25
C GLY A 128 9.38 0.92 -13.03
N LEU A 129 9.15 -0.39 -13.18
CA LEU A 129 9.37 -1.37 -12.11
C LEU A 129 10.84 -1.42 -11.67
N ILE A 130 11.77 -1.61 -12.62
CA ILE A 130 13.22 -1.70 -12.32
C ILE A 130 13.74 -0.37 -11.76
N GLY A 131 13.31 0.75 -12.33
CA GLY A 131 13.66 2.09 -11.85
C GLY A 131 13.18 2.34 -10.42
N GLY A 132 11.93 1.98 -10.12
CA GLY A 132 11.37 2.05 -8.77
C GLY A 132 12.13 1.19 -7.76
N MET A 133 12.44 -0.05 -8.11
CA MET A 133 13.27 -0.94 -7.27
C MET A 133 14.66 -0.36 -7.01
N ALA A 134 15.30 0.22 -8.04
CA ALA A 134 16.61 0.85 -7.90
C ALA A 134 16.56 2.08 -6.98
N VAL A 135 15.55 2.94 -7.13
CA VAL A 135 15.34 4.10 -6.23
C VAL A 135 15.19 3.63 -4.79
N MET A 136 14.34 2.63 -4.54
CA MET A 136 14.15 2.07 -3.19
C MET A 136 15.44 1.49 -2.62
N ALA A 137 16.20 0.72 -3.41
CA ALA A 137 17.46 0.15 -2.98
C ALA A 137 18.49 1.23 -2.61
N ILE A 138 18.60 2.30 -3.42
CA ILE A 138 19.48 3.43 -3.15
C ILE A 138 19.02 4.18 -1.89
N SER A 139 17.72 4.44 -1.74
CA SER A 139 17.17 5.09 -0.55
C SER A 139 17.49 4.31 0.72
N LEU A 140 17.36 2.98 0.71
CA LEU A 140 17.72 2.13 1.85
C LEU A 140 19.21 2.20 2.18
N LEU A 141 20.09 2.22 1.17
CA LEU A 141 21.55 2.34 1.40
C LEU A 141 21.97 3.72 1.94
N MET A 142 21.21 4.76 1.62
CA MET A 142 21.53 6.14 2.02
C MET A 142 20.89 6.54 3.34
N LEU A 143 19.72 5.99 3.68
CA LEU A 143 18.90 6.39 4.83
C LEU A 143 18.78 5.32 5.91
N GLY A 144 19.12 4.05 5.61
CA GLY A 144 19.17 2.94 6.56
C GLY A 144 20.55 2.73 7.14
#